data_AF-A0A2V6IGD4-F1
#
_entry.id   AF-A0A2V6IGD4-F1
#
_cell.length_a   1.000
_cell.length_b   1.000
_cell.length_c   1.000
_cell.angle_alpha   90.00
_cell.angle_beta   90.00
_cell.angle_gamma   90.00
#
_symmetry.space_group_name_H-M   'P 1'
#
loop_
_entity.id
_entity.type
_entity.pdbx_description
1 polymer ?
#
loop_
_entity_poly.entity_id
_entity_poly.type
_entity_poly.pdbx_seq_one_letter_code
_entity_poly.pdbx_strand_id
1 'polypeptide(L)'
;FHPGSVSILSLASFIYLVIIGAVVGYTAYIWLLRHCEPAKVATYAYVNPIVAVLLGAAFAGETITMRVLIAAALIIGSVAIVITAQQLKAKAEPAISAVIEPAD
;
A
#
# COMPACT_ATOMS: atom_id res chain seq x y z
N PHE A 1 21.14 21.26 -14.09
CA PHE A 1 19.66 21.33 -14.03
C PHE A 1 19.20 22.30 -15.10
N HIS A 2 18.38 21.86 -16.06
CA HIS A 2 17.76 22.73 -17.07
C HIS A 2 16.28 22.92 -16.70
N PRO A 3 15.92 23.91 -15.87
CA PRO A 3 14.52 24.09 -15.43
C PRO A 3 13.54 24.31 -16.60
N GLY A 4 14.03 24.76 -17.77
CA GLY A 4 13.21 24.90 -18.98
C GLY A 4 12.84 23.60 -19.70
N SER A 5 13.39 22.44 -19.33
CA SER A 5 13.03 21.15 -19.93
C SER A 5 11.89 20.42 -19.20
N VAL A 6 11.33 21.03 -18.15
CA VAL A 6 10.17 20.47 -17.44
C VAL A 6 8.93 20.70 -18.29
N SER A 7 8.36 19.61 -18.81
CA SER A 7 7.11 19.69 -19.56
C SER A 7 5.95 20.03 -18.63
N ILE A 8 4.94 20.74 -19.15
CA ILE A 8 3.69 21.03 -18.44
C ILE A 8 3.02 19.73 -17.97
N LEU A 9 3.08 18.67 -18.79
CA LEU A 9 2.54 17.36 -18.45
C LEU A 9 3.23 16.77 -17.22
N SER A 10 4.57 16.81 -17.16
CA SER A 10 5.34 16.32 -16.01
C SER A 10 5.00 17.08 -14.73
N LEU A 11 4.85 18.41 -14.83
CA LEU A 11 4.46 19.24 -13.69
C LEU A 11 3.04 18.94 -13.23
N ALA A 12 2.09 18.80 -14.15
CA ALA A 12 0.71 18.45 -13.84
C ALA A 12 0.60 17.04 -13.20
N SER A 13 1.30 16.05 -13.74
CA SER A 13 1.37 14.70 -13.16
C SER A 13 1.98 14.69 -11.77
N PHE A 14 3.01 15.51 -11.53
CA PHE A 14 3.60 15.68 -10.20
C PHE A 14 2.59 16.26 -9.21
N ILE A 15 1.92 17.35 -9.58
CA ILE A 15 0.88 17.98 -8.73
C ILE A 15 -0.23 16.98 -8.44
N TYR A 16 -0.68 16.23 -9.45
CA TYR A 16 -1.69 15.18 -9.27
C TYR A 16 -1.25 14.12 -8.24
N LEU A 17 -0.03 13.60 -8.35
CA LEU A 17 0.49 12.60 -7.41
C LEU A 17 0.64 13.17 -5.99
N VAL A 18 1.06 14.43 -5.85
CA VAL A 18 1.16 15.08 -4.54
C VAL A 18 -0.22 15.23 -3.90
N ILE A 19 -1.20 15.76 -4.62
CA ILE A 19 -2.52 16.04 -4.05
C ILE A 19 -3.34 14.76 -3.86
N ILE A 20 -3.51 13.97 -4.92
CA ILE A 20 -4.39 12.80 -4.90
C ILE A 20 -3.66 11.59 -4.30
N GLY A 21 -2.46 11.29 -4.79
CA GLY A 21 -1.70 10.12 -4.36
C GLY A 21 -1.22 10.23 -2.92
N ALA A 22 -0.59 11.34 -2.55
CA ALA A 22 -0.02 11.53 -1.24
C ALA A 22 -1.01 12.15 -0.24
N VAL A 23 -1.46 13.40 -0.45
CA VAL A 23 -2.26 14.12 0.56
C VAL A 23 -3.58 13.42 0.83
N VAL A 24 -4.40 13.19 -0.20
CA VAL A 24 -5.71 12.52 -0.04
C VAL A 24 -5.53 11.06 0.41
N GLY A 25 -4.67 10.30 -0.28
CA GLY A 25 -4.42 8.89 0.03
C GLY A 25 -3.93 8.66 1.47
N TYR A 26 -2.91 9.40 1.91
CA TYR A 26 -2.35 9.26 3.26
C TYR A 26 -3.34 9.72 4.33
N THR A 27 -4.05 10.82 4.09
CA THR A 27 -5.08 11.31 5.02
C THR A 27 -6.18 10.27 5.20
N ALA A 28 -6.66 9.66 4.12
CA ALA A 28 -7.64 8.58 4.17
C ALA A 28 -7.11 7.35 4.94
N TYR A 29 -5.85 6.97 4.72
CA TYR A 29 -5.23 5.87 5.46
C TYR A 29 -5.19 6.11 6.98
N ILE A 30 -4.72 7.29 7.40
CA ILE A 30 -4.70 7.65 8.83
C ILE A 30 -6.11 7.77 9.41
N TRP A 31 -7.05 8.33 8.65
CA TRP A 31 -8.45 8.37 9.05
C TRP A 31 -8.99 6.95 9.26
N LEU A 32 -8.70 6.01 8.36
CA LEU A 32 -9.13 4.63 8.46
C LEU A 32 -8.52 3.92 9.67
N LEU A 33 -7.24 4.16 9.98
CA LEU A 33 -6.60 3.62 11.19
C LEU A 33 -7.24 4.14 12.49
N ARG A 34 -7.87 5.32 12.46
CA ARG A 34 -8.58 5.87 13.62
C ARG A 34 -10.00 5.33 13.78
N HIS A 35 -10.61 4.82 12.71
CA HIS A 35 -12.03 4.42 12.70
C HIS A 35 -12.26 2.93 12.41
N CYS A 36 -11.23 2.19 12.01
CA CYS A 36 -11.30 0.78 11.66
C CYS A 36 -10.17 0.01 12.36
N GLU A 37 -10.39 -1.30 12.53
CA GLU A 37 -9.37 -2.18 13.07
C GLU A 37 -8.14 -2.20 12.15
N PRO A 38 -6.90 -2.12 12.68
CA PRO A 38 -5.67 -2.12 11.88
C PRO A 38 -5.56 -3.31 10.93
N ALA A 39 -6.12 -4.46 11.32
CA ALA A 39 -6.17 -5.65 10.47
C ALA A 39 -6.96 -5.42 9.17
N LYS A 40 -8.09 -4.70 9.24
CA LYS A 40 -8.91 -4.33 8.07
C LYS A 40 -8.21 -3.26 7.24
N VAL A 41 -7.57 -2.30 7.89
CA VAL A 41 -6.83 -1.26 7.15
C VAL A 41 -5.71 -1.89 6.35
N ALA A 42 -4.94 -2.81 6.94
CA ALA A 42 -3.82 -3.50 6.30
C ALA A 42 -4.20 -4.32 5.05
N THR A 43 -5.47 -4.70 4.88
CA THR A 43 -5.89 -5.42 3.66
C THR A 43 -5.75 -4.56 2.40
N TYR A 44 -5.66 -3.23 2.52
CA TYR A 44 -5.42 -2.32 1.39
C TYR A 44 -4.18 -2.71 0.57
N ALA A 45 -3.14 -3.21 1.25
CA ALA A 45 -1.89 -3.58 0.61
C ALA A 45 -2.04 -4.81 -0.30
N TYR A 46 -3.05 -5.66 -0.06
CA TYR A 46 -3.40 -6.76 -0.97
C TYR A 46 -4.12 -6.27 -2.22
N VAL A 47 -4.85 -5.16 -2.10
CA VAL A 47 -5.65 -4.57 -3.18
C VAL A 47 -4.78 -3.72 -4.12
N ASN A 48 -3.76 -3.04 -3.60
CA ASN A 48 -2.90 -2.13 -4.39
C ASN A 48 -2.27 -2.79 -5.64
N PRO A 49 -1.64 -3.98 -5.58
CA PRO A 49 -1.09 -4.63 -6.78
C PRO A 49 -2.15 -4.96 -7.82
N ILE A 50 -3.34 -5.38 -7.38
CA ILE A 50 -4.46 -5.72 -8.27
C ILE A 50 -4.92 -4.45 -9.01
N VAL A 51 -5.14 -3.36 -8.27
CA VAL A 51 -5.56 -2.08 -8.85
C VAL A 51 -4.50 -1.56 -9.82
N ALA A 52 -3.21 -1.66 -9.49
CA ALA A 52 -2.13 -1.24 -10.39
C ALA A 52 -2.15 -1.99 -11.72
N VAL A 53 -2.27 -3.32 -11.71
CA VAL A 53 -2.33 -4.14 -12.93
C VAL A 53 -3.59 -3.83 -13.74
N LEU A 54 -4.74 -3.66 -13.10
CA LEU A 54 -5.98 -3.32 -13.80
C LEU A 54 -5.91 -1.94 -14.45
N LEU A 55 -5.34 -0.94 -13.76
CA LEU A 55 -5.13 0.39 -14.32
C LEU A 55 -4.11 0.37 -15.46
N GLY A 56 -3.04 -0.41 -15.34
CA GLY A 56 -2.06 -0.61 -16.42
C GLY A 56 -2.71 -1.24 -17.67
N ALA A 57 -3.51 -2.28 -17.48
CA ALA A 57 -4.24 -2.91 -18.58
C ALA A 57 -5.27 -1.96 -19.22
N ALA A 58 -6.02 -1.20 -18.42
CA ALA A 58 -7.09 -0.34 -18.90
C ALA A 58 -6.61 0.98 -19.53
N PHE A 59 -5.61 1.63 -18.95
CA PHE A 59 -5.16 2.96 -19.35
C PHE A 59 -3.82 2.99 -20.09
N ALA A 60 -2.90 2.07 -19.75
CA ALA A 60 -1.62 1.96 -20.45
C ALA A 60 -1.63 0.94 -21.60
N GLY A 61 -2.76 0.22 -21.79
CA GLY A 61 -2.92 -0.76 -22.87
C GLY A 61 -2.09 -2.03 -22.66
N GLU A 62 -1.70 -2.33 -21.43
CA GLU A 62 -0.90 -3.52 -21.12
C GLU A 62 -1.69 -4.79 -21.39
N THR A 63 -1.13 -5.69 -22.20
CA THR A 63 -1.77 -6.97 -22.50
C THR A 63 -1.57 -7.92 -21.32
N ILE A 64 -2.67 -8.39 -20.72
CA ILE A 64 -2.60 -9.37 -19.65
C ILE A 64 -2.24 -10.73 -20.23
N THR A 65 -0.95 -11.04 -20.18
CA THR A 65 -0.41 -12.36 -20.58
C THR A 65 -0.35 -13.30 -19.38
N MET A 66 -0.20 -14.60 -19.64
CA MET A 66 0.01 -15.61 -18.58
C MET A 66 1.19 -15.25 -17.65
N ARG A 67 2.24 -14.62 -18.20
CA ARG A 67 3.39 -14.15 -17.40
C ARG A 67 2.99 -13.07 -16.40
N VAL A 68 2.15 -12.12 -16.80
CA VAL A 68 1.63 -11.06 -15.91
C VAL A 68 0.78 -11.67 -14.81
N LEU A 69 -0.05 -12.67 -15.12
CA LEU A 69 -0.87 -13.37 -14.13
C LEU A 69 0.00 -14.11 -13.09
N ILE A 70 1.04 -14.82 -13.53
CA ILE A 70 1.97 -15.50 -12.62
C ILE A 70 2.71 -14.48 -11.74
N ALA A 71 3.19 -13.38 -12.32
CA ALA A 71 3.86 -12.32 -11.57
C ALA A 71 2.92 -11.67 -10.54
N ALA A 72 1.69 -11.37 -10.92
CA ALA A 72 0.67 -10.82 -10.02
C ALA A 72 0.37 -11.77 -8.87
N ALA A 73 0.22 -13.08 -9.14
CA ALA A 73 0.00 -14.09 -8.10
C ALA A 73 1.18 -14.16 -7.11
N LEU A 74 2.43 -14.12 -7.60
CA LEU A 74 3.63 -14.11 -6.76
C LEU A 74 3.73 -12.84 -5.89
N ILE A 75 3.41 -11.67 -6.45
CA ILE A 75 3.43 -10.40 -5.72
C ILE A 75 2.37 -10.42 -4.63
N ILE A 76 1.12 -10.74 -4.97
CA ILE A 76 0.01 -10.78 -4.01
C ILE A 76 0.29 -11.81 -2.91
N GLY A 77 0.77 -13.00 -3.27
CA GLY A 77 1.14 -14.04 -2.31
C GLY A 77 2.27 -13.61 -1.37
N SER A 78 3.30 -12.94 -1.88
CA SER A 78 4.39 -12.41 -1.05
C SER A 78 3.90 -11.36 -0.07
N VAL A 79 3.10 -10.40 -0.54
CA VAL A 79 2.51 -9.35 0.31
C VAL A 79 1.60 -9.98 1.37
N ALA A 80 0.77 -10.96 1.01
CA ALA A 80 -0.07 -11.74 1.92
C ALA A 80 0.72 -12.37 3.06
N ILE A 81 1.82 -13.04 2.74
CA ILE A 81 2.68 -13.69 3.74
C ILE A 81 3.29 -12.65 4.67
N VAL A 82 3.90 -11.59 4.12
CA VAL A 82 4.62 -10.57 4.91
C VAL A 82 3.69 -9.85 5.88
N ILE A 83 2.53 -9.39 5.42
CA ILE A 83 1.61 -8.60 6.25
C ILE A 83 0.96 -9.48 7.31
N THR A 84 0.55 -10.70 6.96
CA THR A 84 -0.03 -11.64 7.93
C THR A 84 1.00 -11.99 9.02
N ALA A 85 2.26 -12.24 8.65
CA ALA A 85 3.31 -12.51 9.62
C ALA A 85 3.58 -11.33 10.57
N GLN A 86 3.59 -10.10 10.05
CA GLN A 86 3.76 -8.89 10.87
C GLN A 86 2.59 -8.68 11.85
N GLN A 87 1.35 -8.95 11.42
CA GLN A 87 0.18 -8.87 12.29
C GLN A 87 0.22 -9.90 13.43
N LEU A 88 0.62 -11.14 13.13
CA LEU A 88 0.77 -12.18 14.15
C LEU A 88 1.83 -11.82 15.19
N LYS A 89 2.96 -11.25 14.76
CA LYS A 89 4.01 -10.77 15.66
C LYS A 89 3.53 -9.61 16.55
N ALA A 90 2.89 -8.59 15.95
CA ALA A 90 2.38 -7.42 16.67
C ALA A 90 1.31 -7.78 17.72
N LYS A 91 0.56 -8.88 17.52
CA LYS A 91 -0.44 -9.39 18.48
C LYS A 91 0.18 -10.20 19.63
N ALA A 92 1.37 -10.78 19.44
CA ALA A 92 2.05 -11.60 20.46
C ALA A 92 2.86 -10.75 21.47
N GLU A 93 3.40 -9.62 21.03
CA GLU A 93 4.21 -8.69 21.83
C GLU A 93 3.49 -7.88 22.94
N PRO A 94 2.14 -7.64 22.97
CA PRO A 94 1.49 -6.84 24.02
C PRO A 94 1.36 -7.58 25.36
N ALA A 95 1.41 -8.91 25.38
CA ALA A 95 1.11 -9.70 26.58
C ALA A 95 2.34 -9.99 27.46
N ILE A 96 3.56 -9.93 26.91
CA ILE A 96 4.79 -10.26 27.64
C ILE A 96 5.27 -9.05 28.46
N SER A 97 5.16 -7.83 27.93
CA SER A 97 5.58 -6.61 28.65
C SER A 97 4.71 -6.27 29.85
N ALA A 98 3.41 -6.58 29.81
CA ALA A 98 2.48 -6.36 30.94
C ALA A 98 2.68 -7.36 32.11
N VAL A 99 3.38 -8.47 31.87
CA VAL A 99 3.73 -9.47 32.89
C VAL A 99 5.10 -9.18 33.53
N ILE A 100 5.91 -8.32 32.89
CA ILE A 100 7.27 -7.97 33.34
C ILE A 100 7.29 -6.63 34.10
N GLU A 101 6.20 -5.87 34.16
CA GLU A 101 6.12 -4.71 35.04
C GLU A 101 6.23 -5.19 36.50
N PRO A 102 7.32 -4.89 37.23
CA PRO A 102 7.42 -5.25 38.63
C PRO A 102 6.32 -4.47 39.36
N ALA A 103 5.55 -5.20 40.17
CA ALA A 103 4.58 -4.62 41.08
C ALA A 103 5.35 -3.79 42.12
N ASP A 104 5.57 -2.52 41.81
CA ASP A 104 6.07 -1.50 42.73
C ASP A 104 4.91 -0.90 43.55
#